data_AF-A0A063CSK6-F1
#
_entry.id   AF-A0A063CSK6-F1
#
_cell.length_a   1.000
_cell.length_b   1.000
_cell.length_c   1.000
_cell.angle_alpha   90.00
_cell.angle_beta   90.00
_cell.angle_gamma   90.00
#
_symmetry.space_group_name_H-M   'P 1'
#
loop_
_entity.id
_entity.type
_entity.pdbx_description
1 polymer ?
#
loop_
_entity_poly.entity_id
_entity_poly.type
_entity_poly.pdbx_seq_one_letter_code
_entity_poly.pdbx_strand_id
1 'polypeptide(L)'
;MVNLVWVAMAVIGIVYAMINGTMEAINKAVFDGAKDAVTICIGLISVLVFWLGLMKIAEEAGLLKKLVSLFMPIVKRLFPEIPKDHPSMGFILSNMMANFFGLGNAATPLGIKAMEQLKELNGGKDSASRSMVTFLALNTSAITLIPTTVISIRMTYESANPTEIVGVTFIAQVLSMIGAIWIDRYFYRRRSRKGRKK
;
A
#
# COMPACT_ATOMS: atom_id res chain seq x y z
N MET A 1 -0.28 4.62 -18.00
CA MET A 1 -0.16 3.16 -18.17
C MET A 1 -1.40 2.41 -17.68
N VAL A 2 -1.87 2.59 -16.44
CA VAL A 2 -3.06 1.89 -15.93
C VAL A 2 -4.35 2.21 -16.70
N ASN A 3 -4.58 3.48 -17.07
CA ASN A 3 -5.77 3.86 -17.87
C ASN A 3 -5.84 3.15 -19.23
N LEU A 4 -4.69 2.93 -19.86
CA LEU A 4 -4.61 2.18 -21.12
C LEU A 4 -5.00 0.72 -20.93
N VAL A 5 -4.61 0.10 -19.81
CA VAL A 5 -4.97 -1.29 -19.49
C VAL A 5 -6.49 -1.41 -19.30
N TRP A 6 -7.11 -0.50 -18.53
CA TRP A 6 -8.56 -0.49 -18.34
C TRP A 6 -9.34 -0.33 -19.63
N VAL A 7 -8.91 0.61 -20.48
CA VAL A 7 -9.54 0.83 -21.79
C VAL A 7 -9.36 -0.40 -22.66
N ALA A 8 -8.17 -1.00 -22.71
CA ALA A 8 -7.92 -2.21 -23.49
C ALA A 8 -8.81 -3.38 -23.03
N MET A 9 -8.93 -3.61 -21.72
CA MET A 9 -9.79 -4.65 -21.15
C MET A 9 -11.26 -4.43 -21.53
N ALA A 10 -11.76 -3.20 -21.41
CA ALA A 10 -13.14 -2.86 -21.77
C ALA A 10 -13.40 -3.07 -23.26
N VAL A 11 -12.49 -2.58 -24.12
CA VAL A 11 -12.60 -2.71 -25.59
C VAL A 11 -12.58 -4.18 -26.02
N ILE A 12 -11.66 -4.98 -25.48
CA ILE A 12 -11.58 -6.42 -25.78
C ILE A 12 -12.88 -7.12 -25.37
N GLY A 13 -13.43 -6.81 -24.19
CA GLY A 13 -14.70 -7.37 -23.72
C GLY A 13 -15.88 -7.00 -24.63
N ILE A 14 -15.95 -5.73 -25.07
CA ILE A 14 -16.97 -5.21 -25.99
C ILE A 14 -16.91 -5.92 -27.35
N VAL A 15 -15.71 -6.04 -27.93
CA VAL A 15 -15.50 -6.72 -29.21
C VAL A 15 -15.87 -8.20 -29.09
N TYR A 16 -15.47 -8.87 -27.99
CA TYR A 16 -15.81 -10.26 -27.75
C TYR A 16 -17.33 -10.49 -27.67
N ALA A 17 -18.06 -9.62 -26.96
CA ALA A 17 -19.52 -9.74 -26.87
C ALA A 17 -20.23 -9.43 -28.19
N MET A 18 -19.68 -8.51 -28.99
CA MET A 18 -20.20 -8.20 -30.33
C MET A 18 -20.09 -9.40 -31.27
N ILE A 19 -18.95 -10.12 -31.23
CA ILE A 19 -18.73 -11.33 -32.05
C ILE A 19 -19.62 -12.49 -31.59
N ASN A 20 -19.82 -12.66 -30.28
CA ASN A 20 -20.60 -13.77 -29.71
C ASN A 20 -22.10 -13.46 -29.54
N GLY A 21 -22.56 -12.25 -29.91
CA GLY A 21 -23.96 -11.85 -29.76
C GLY A 21 -24.43 -11.64 -28.31
N THR A 22 -23.52 -11.53 -27.34
CA THR A 22 -23.84 -11.40 -25.90
C THR A 22 -23.88 -9.95 -25.43
N MET A 23 -24.26 -9.02 -26.31
CA MET A 23 -24.20 -7.57 -26.03
C MET A 23 -25.08 -7.12 -24.87
N GLU A 24 -26.19 -7.84 -24.63
CA GLU A 24 -27.08 -7.62 -23.50
C GLU A 24 -26.38 -7.87 -22.14
N ALA A 25 -25.45 -8.83 -22.09
CA ALA A 25 -24.67 -9.09 -20.88
C ALA A 25 -23.74 -7.92 -20.52
N ILE A 26 -23.23 -7.19 -21.52
CA ILE A 26 -22.43 -5.98 -21.28
C ILE A 26 -23.30 -4.88 -20.68
N ASN A 27 -24.46 -4.60 -21.28
CA ASN A 27 -25.36 -3.58 -20.76
C ASN A 27 -25.73 -3.88 -19.31
N LYS A 28 -26.13 -5.12 -19.01
CA LYS A 28 -26.44 -5.55 -17.66
C LYS A 28 -25.25 -5.38 -16.71
N ALA A 29 -24.05 -5.82 -17.10
CA ALA A 29 -22.85 -5.71 -16.28
C ALA A 29 -22.48 -4.25 -15.95
N VAL A 30 -22.71 -3.30 -16.88
CA VAL A 30 -22.46 -1.87 -16.64
C VAL A 30 -23.41 -1.32 -15.56
N PHE A 31 -24.70 -1.65 -15.63
CA PHE A 31 -25.68 -1.20 -14.64
C PHE A 31 -25.52 -1.90 -13.28
N ASP A 32 -25.28 -3.21 -13.28
CA ASP A 32 -25.03 -3.98 -12.05
C ASP A 32 -23.75 -3.47 -11.38
N GLY A 33 -22.68 -3.23 -12.13
CA GLY A 33 -21.43 -2.66 -11.61
C GLY A 33 -21.62 -1.27 -11.01
N ALA A 34 -22.44 -0.41 -11.63
CA ALA A 34 -22.76 0.90 -11.08
C ALA A 34 -23.55 0.80 -9.75
N LYS A 35 -24.51 -0.12 -9.66
CA LYS A 35 -25.29 -0.38 -8.44
C LYS A 35 -24.41 -0.95 -7.32
N ASP A 36 -23.55 -1.90 -7.65
CA ASP A 36 -22.63 -2.52 -6.70
C ASP A 36 -21.65 -1.49 -6.17
N ALA A 37 -21.11 -0.61 -7.03
CA ALA A 37 -20.23 0.47 -6.61
C ALA A 37 -20.89 1.36 -5.55
N VAL A 38 -22.15 1.77 -5.76
CA VAL A 38 -22.90 2.58 -4.77
C VAL A 38 -23.14 1.80 -3.47
N THR A 39 -23.57 0.54 -3.57
CA THR A 39 -23.83 -0.32 -2.41
C THR A 39 -22.56 -0.50 -1.56
N ILE A 40 -21.43 -0.78 -2.20
CA ILE A 40 -20.12 -0.88 -1.55
C ILE A 40 -19.76 0.46 -0.92
N CYS A 41 -19.80 1.57 -1.66
CA CYS A 41 -19.46 2.89 -1.12
C CYS A 41 -20.27 3.23 0.15
N ILE A 42 -21.59 3.01 0.15
CA ILE A 42 -22.44 3.27 1.33
C ILE A 42 -22.06 2.34 2.50
N GLY A 43 -21.86 1.05 2.25
CA GLY A 43 -21.42 0.09 3.28
C GLY A 43 -20.05 0.42 3.87
N LEU A 44 -19.14 0.93 3.03
CA LEU A 44 -17.79 1.33 3.45
C LEU A 44 -17.79 2.58 4.34
N ILE A 45 -18.73 3.53 4.16
CA ILE A 45 -18.73 4.82 4.89
C ILE A 45 -18.73 4.60 6.40
N SER A 46 -19.67 3.80 6.93
CA SER A 46 -19.83 3.63 8.39
C SER A 46 -18.59 3.01 9.03
N VAL A 47 -18.08 1.93 8.42
CA VAL A 47 -16.91 1.20 8.90
C VAL A 47 -15.66 2.06 8.81
N LEU A 48 -15.44 2.75 7.68
CA LEU A 48 -14.27 3.62 7.52
C LEU A 48 -14.31 4.81 8.48
N VAL A 49 -15.44 5.49 8.65
CA VAL A 49 -15.56 6.63 9.59
C VAL A 49 -15.25 6.19 11.02
N PHE A 50 -15.79 5.05 11.45
CA PHE A 50 -15.52 4.50 12.78
C PHE A 50 -14.02 4.22 12.99
N TRP A 51 -13.39 3.49 12.07
CA TRP A 51 -11.99 3.12 12.19
C TRP A 51 -11.04 4.31 12.05
N LEU A 52 -11.32 5.23 11.12
CA LEU A 52 -10.53 6.46 10.96
C LEU A 52 -10.65 7.34 12.22
N GLY A 53 -11.82 7.42 12.84
CA GLY A 53 -12.03 8.12 14.10
C GLY A 53 -11.24 7.50 15.26
N LEU A 54 -11.32 6.17 15.45
CA LEU A 54 -10.53 5.46 16.46
C LEU A 54 -9.03 5.66 16.24
N MET A 55 -8.59 5.61 14.98
CA MET A 55 -7.20 5.84 14.63
C MET A 55 -6.74 7.27 14.90
N LYS A 56 -7.61 8.26 14.68
CA LYS A 56 -7.32 9.65 15.00
C LYS A 56 -7.11 9.85 16.50
N ILE A 57 -7.94 9.19 17.33
CA ILE A 57 -7.77 9.18 18.79
C ILE A 57 -6.42 8.54 19.17
N ALA A 58 -6.03 7.43 18.54
CA ALA A 58 -4.74 6.79 18.81
C ALA A 58 -3.53 7.66 18.40
N GLU A 59 -3.66 8.42 17.31
CA GLU A 59 -2.68 9.43 16.90
C GLU A 59 -2.53 10.53 17.96
N GLU A 60 -3.64 11.14 18.38
CA GLU A 60 -3.67 12.22 19.36
C GLU A 60 -3.20 11.77 20.76
N ALA A 61 -3.51 10.52 21.15
CA ALA A 61 -3.01 9.88 22.36
C ALA A 61 -1.49 9.60 22.32
N GLY A 62 -0.82 9.88 21.20
CA GLY A 62 0.62 9.70 21.03
C GLY A 62 1.06 8.24 20.87
N LEU A 63 0.12 7.31 20.66
CA LEU A 63 0.44 5.90 20.43
C LEU A 63 1.28 5.74 19.16
N LEU A 64 0.96 6.50 18.12
CA LEU A 64 1.74 6.52 16.88
C LEU A 64 3.18 6.97 17.12
N LYS A 65 3.40 8.04 17.90
CA LYS A 65 4.75 8.54 18.22
C LYS A 65 5.57 7.50 18.98
N LYS A 66 4.95 6.79 19.93
CA LYS A 66 5.60 5.69 20.67
C LYS A 66 5.98 4.55 19.73
N LEU A 67 5.09 4.14 18.83
CA LEU A 67 5.40 3.08 17.87
C LEU A 67 6.46 3.50 16.86
N VAL A 68 6.41 4.74 16.35
CA VAL A 68 7.49 5.30 15.52
C VAL A 68 8.84 5.16 16.24
N SER A 69 8.91 5.52 17.53
CA SER A 69 10.15 5.38 18.31
C SER A 69 10.61 3.93 18.46
N LEU A 70 9.65 2.99 18.56
CA LEU A 70 9.92 1.55 18.70
C LEU A 70 10.45 0.95 17.38
N PHE A 71 9.91 1.39 16.24
CA PHE A 71 10.30 0.91 14.91
C PHE A 71 11.50 1.66 14.31
N MET A 72 11.82 2.87 14.82
CA MET A 72 13.00 3.66 14.45
C MET A 72 14.31 2.85 14.33
N PRO A 73 14.71 1.99 15.28
CA PRO A 73 15.95 1.21 15.15
C PRO A 73 15.94 0.26 13.94
N ILE A 74 14.78 -0.34 13.65
CA ILE A 74 14.62 -1.25 12.49
C ILE A 74 14.76 -0.45 11.20
N VAL A 75 14.06 0.68 11.10
CA VAL A 75 14.10 1.54 9.90
C VAL A 75 15.49 2.12 9.69
N LYS A 76 16.19 2.58 10.73
CA LYS A 76 17.60 3.03 10.62
C LYS A 76 18.52 1.94 10.08
N ARG A 77 18.29 0.67 10.44
CA ARG A 77 19.06 -0.48 9.90
C ARG A 77 18.68 -0.80 8.45
N LEU A 78 17.43 -0.51 8.06
CA LEU A 78 16.97 -0.64 6.68
C LEU A 78 17.60 0.42 5.76
N PHE A 79 17.72 1.65 6.26
CA PHE A 79 18.19 2.84 5.53
C PHE A 79 19.48 3.45 6.10
N PRO A 80 20.62 2.75 6.04
CA PRO A 80 21.90 3.24 6.56
C PRO A 80 22.48 4.44 5.80
N GLU A 81 22.00 4.71 4.58
CA GLU A 81 22.47 5.82 3.72
C GLU A 81 21.78 7.16 4.05
N ILE A 82 20.70 7.14 4.83
CA ILE A 82 19.96 8.34 5.21
C ILE A 82 20.61 8.95 6.46
N PRO A 83 21.00 10.25 6.45
CA PRO A 83 21.49 10.93 7.63
C PRO A 83 20.47 10.89 8.78
N LYS A 84 20.94 10.78 10.03
CA LYS A 84 20.08 10.56 11.21
C LYS A 84 19.00 11.65 11.41
N ASP A 85 19.28 12.86 10.97
CA ASP A 85 18.41 14.03 11.13
C ASP A 85 17.74 14.47 9.82
N HIS A 86 17.83 13.65 8.76
CA HIS A 86 17.22 13.99 7.48
C HIS A 86 15.68 13.79 7.54
N PRO A 87 14.87 14.75 7.05
CA PRO A 87 13.41 14.69 7.10
C PRO A 87 12.81 13.46 6.40
N SER A 88 13.50 12.86 5.43
CA SER A 88 13.08 11.61 4.77
C SER A 88 12.79 10.49 5.76
N MET A 89 13.53 10.38 6.87
CA MET A 89 13.31 9.35 7.87
C MET A 89 11.94 9.49 8.55
N GLY A 90 11.55 10.74 8.84
CA GLY A 90 10.23 11.06 9.39
C GLY A 90 9.12 10.66 8.43
N PHE A 91 9.21 11.06 7.15
CA PHE A 91 8.20 10.71 6.15
C PHE A 91 8.09 9.21 5.89
N ILE A 92 9.21 8.48 5.83
CA ILE A 92 9.22 7.01 5.69
C ILE A 92 8.48 6.36 6.86
N LEU A 93 8.80 6.75 8.09
CA LEU A 93 8.16 6.22 9.29
C LEU A 93 6.67 6.56 9.33
N SER A 94 6.31 7.82 9.05
CA SER A 94 4.90 8.23 9.01
C SER A 94 4.12 7.46 7.95
N ASN A 95 4.67 7.24 6.76
CA ASN A 95 4.05 6.41 5.72
C ASN A 95 3.89 4.95 6.18
N MET A 96 4.93 4.34 6.75
CA MET A 96 4.87 2.97 7.27
C MET A 96 3.83 2.82 8.38
N MET A 97 3.74 3.78 9.29
CA MET A 97 2.72 3.78 10.36
C MET A 97 1.32 3.98 9.79
N ALA A 98 1.14 4.90 8.84
CA ALA A 98 -0.15 5.08 8.18
C ALA A 98 -0.63 3.77 7.52
N ASN A 99 0.27 3.06 6.82
CA ASN A 99 -0.04 1.74 6.26
C ASN A 99 -0.32 0.68 7.34
N PHE A 100 0.47 0.65 8.42
CA PHE A 100 0.29 -0.25 9.56
C PHE A 100 -1.09 -0.13 10.19
N PHE A 101 -1.62 1.07 10.24
CA PHE A 101 -2.92 1.36 10.81
C PHE A 101 -4.07 1.42 9.79
N GLY A 102 -3.81 1.07 8.53
CA GLY A 102 -4.85 1.08 7.49
C GLY A 102 -5.28 2.49 7.05
N LEU A 103 -4.51 3.52 7.38
CA LEU A 103 -4.71 4.90 6.94
C LEU A 103 -4.16 5.13 5.52
N GLY A 104 -4.49 4.26 4.56
CA GLY A 104 -3.90 4.26 3.21
C GLY A 104 -4.00 5.59 2.46
N ASN A 105 -5.10 6.32 2.68
CA ASN A 105 -5.33 7.66 2.11
C ASN A 105 -4.33 8.71 2.62
N ALA A 106 -3.87 8.59 3.88
CA ALA A 106 -2.82 9.42 4.44
C ALA A 106 -1.42 8.89 4.11
N ALA A 107 -1.28 7.58 3.93
CA ALA A 107 0.01 6.94 3.63
C ALA A 107 0.57 7.39 2.27
N THR A 108 -0.29 7.50 1.24
CA THR A 108 0.12 7.85 -0.12
C THR A 108 0.85 9.20 -0.23
N PRO A 109 0.28 10.34 0.23
CA PRO A 109 0.98 11.64 0.17
C PRO A 109 2.26 11.66 1.00
N LEU A 110 2.30 10.97 2.14
CA LEU A 110 3.53 10.82 2.94
C LEU A 110 4.60 10.01 2.20
N GLY A 111 4.20 8.98 1.46
CA GLY A 111 5.09 8.15 0.65
C GLY A 111 5.68 8.92 -0.53
N ILE A 112 4.89 9.77 -1.19
CA ILE A 112 5.37 10.65 -2.26
C ILE A 112 6.42 11.62 -1.71
N LYS A 113 6.13 12.30 -0.58
CA LYS A 113 7.10 13.19 0.09
C LYS A 113 8.38 12.46 0.50
N ALA A 114 8.26 11.23 1.02
CA ALA A 114 9.42 10.40 1.32
C ALA A 114 10.27 10.13 0.06
N MET A 115 9.64 9.80 -1.06
CA MET A 115 10.34 9.55 -2.34
C MET A 115 11.00 10.80 -2.92
N GLU A 116 10.35 11.96 -2.83
CA GLU A 116 10.93 13.26 -3.23
C GLU A 116 12.20 13.55 -2.43
N GLN A 117 12.14 13.40 -1.11
CA GLN A 117 13.28 13.60 -0.21
C GLN A 117 14.41 12.58 -0.44
N LEU A 118 14.08 11.33 -0.77
CA LEU A 118 15.06 10.34 -1.19
C LEU A 118 15.68 10.64 -2.55
N LYS A 119 14.93 11.26 -3.48
CA LYS A 119 15.44 11.71 -4.78
C LYS A 119 16.39 12.90 -4.61
N GLU A 120 16.07 13.83 -3.71
CA GLU A 120 16.94 14.95 -3.34
C GLU A 120 18.28 14.44 -2.78
N LEU A 121 18.24 13.49 -1.84
CA LEU A 121 19.44 12.82 -1.32
C LEU A 121 20.25 12.06 -2.38
N ASN A 122 19.59 11.63 -3.45
CA ASN A 122 20.23 10.97 -4.59
C ASN A 122 20.82 11.97 -5.61
N GLY A 123 20.80 13.27 -5.30
CA GLY A 123 21.28 14.34 -6.18
C GLY A 123 20.38 14.57 -7.40
N GLY A 124 19.08 14.28 -7.27
CA GLY A 124 18.11 14.51 -8.35
C GLY A 124 18.18 13.54 -9.53
N LYS A 125 19.06 12.52 -9.49
CA LYS A 125 19.24 11.54 -10.57
C LYS A 125 17.93 10.80 -10.88
N ASP A 126 17.70 10.49 -12.15
CA ASP A 126 16.55 9.69 -12.59
C ASP A 126 16.70 8.19 -12.28
N SER A 127 17.92 7.72 -11.99
CA SER A 127 18.16 6.38 -11.51
C SER A 127 17.79 6.24 -10.04
N ALA A 128 16.93 5.28 -9.68
CA ALA A 128 16.55 5.04 -8.30
C ALA A 128 17.75 4.69 -7.40
N SER A 129 17.86 5.39 -6.27
CA SER A 129 18.82 5.03 -5.22
C SER A 129 18.43 3.72 -4.55
N ARG A 130 19.37 3.09 -3.85
CA ARG A 130 19.07 1.88 -3.08
C ARG A 130 18.00 2.13 -2.01
N SER A 131 18.05 3.27 -1.33
CA SER A 131 17.03 3.67 -0.36
C SER A 131 15.65 3.83 -1.01
N MET A 132 15.55 4.38 -2.22
CA MET A 132 14.26 4.43 -2.95
C MET A 132 13.73 3.03 -3.28
N VAL A 133 14.59 2.11 -3.71
CA VAL A 133 14.21 0.71 -4.01
C VAL A 133 13.74 0.00 -2.74
N THR A 134 14.47 0.11 -1.63
CA THR A 134 14.07 -0.46 -0.35
C THR A 134 12.73 0.11 0.11
N PHE A 135 12.53 1.43 0.03
CA PHE A 135 11.26 2.06 0.43
C PHE A 135 10.07 1.61 -0.40
N LEU A 136 10.25 1.46 -1.72
CA LEU A 136 9.22 0.93 -2.62
C LEU A 136 8.87 -0.52 -2.27
N ALA A 137 9.88 -1.35 -1.99
CA ALA A 137 9.66 -2.73 -1.58
C ALA A 137 8.84 -2.81 -0.29
N LEU A 138 9.18 -2.01 0.73
CA LEU A 138 8.44 -1.94 2.00
C LEU A 138 6.99 -1.46 1.81
N ASN A 139 6.75 -0.49 0.92
CA ASN A 139 5.39 -0.01 0.62
C ASN A 139 4.57 -1.06 -0.14
N THR A 140 5.20 -1.83 -1.01
CA THR A 140 4.52 -2.90 -1.77
C THR A 140 4.15 -4.07 -0.86
N SER A 141 5.02 -4.40 0.09
CA SER A 141 4.78 -5.43 1.11
C SER A 141 4.32 -4.82 2.44
N ALA A 142 3.55 -3.73 2.39
CA ALA A 142 3.12 -3.04 3.59
C ALA A 142 2.35 -3.98 4.51
N ILE A 143 2.64 -3.87 5.81
CA ILE A 143 1.87 -4.57 6.84
C ILE A 143 0.75 -3.63 7.24
N THR A 144 -0.47 -4.15 7.30
CA THR A 144 -1.65 -3.50 7.87
C THR A 144 -2.18 -4.40 8.99
N LEU A 145 -2.27 -3.84 10.20
CA LEU A 145 -2.68 -4.55 11.41
C LEU A 145 -4.13 -5.03 11.32
N ILE A 146 -5.02 -4.15 10.85
CA ILE A 146 -6.44 -4.45 10.68
C ILE A 146 -6.82 -4.05 9.25
N PRO A 147 -7.07 -5.01 8.34
CA PRO A 147 -7.45 -4.74 6.95
C PRO A 147 -8.93 -4.33 6.87
N THR A 148 -9.24 -3.13 7.37
CA THR A 148 -10.61 -2.60 7.53
C THR A 148 -11.41 -2.66 6.22
N THR A 149 -10.80 -2.30 5.09
CA THR A 149 -11.44 -2.35 3.77
C THR A 149 -11.85 -3.76 3.35
N VAL A 150 -11.03 -4.77 3.69
CA VAL A 150 -11.36 -6.16 3.33
C VAL A 150 -12.45 -6.68 4.26
N ILE A 151 -12.39 -6.34 5.54
CA ILE A 151 -13.45 -6.67 6.52
C ILE A 151 -14.78 -6.05 6.08
N SER A 152 -14.79 -4.79 5.67
CA SER A 152 -16.01 -4.10 5.25
C SER A 152 -16.58 -4.68 3.96
N ILE A 153 -15.74 -5.02 2.96
CA ILE A 153 -16.19 -5.76 1.77
C ILE A 153 -16.83 -7.08 2.20
N ARG A 154 -16.19 -7.85 3.09
CA ARG A 154 -16.75 -9.12 3.60
C ARG A 154 -18.08 -8.91 4.32
N MET A 155 -18.26 -7.82 5.06
CA MET A 155 -19.53 -7.47 5.69
C MET A 155 -20.61 -7.13 4.65
N THR A 156 -20.28 -6.35 3.62
CA THR A 156 -21.20 -5.99 2.52
C THR A 156 -21.70 -7.21 1.76
N TYR A 157 -20.85 -8.23 1.60
CA TYR A 157 -21.19 -9.50 0.96
C TYR A 157 -21.63 -10.60 1.97
N GLU A 158 -22.13 -10.21 3.15
CA GLU A 158 -22.75 -11.09 4.15
C GLU A 158 -21.88 -12.29 4.58
N SER A 159 -20.56 -12.10 4.66
CA SER A 159 -19.65 -13.13 5.14
C SER A 159 -19.97 -13.53 6.59
N ALA A 160 -20.08 -14.84 6.85
CA ALA A 160 -20.38 -15.36 8.19
C ALA A 160 -19.38 -14.89 9.27
N ASN A 161 -18.08 -14.84 8.92
CA ASN A 161 -17.01 -14.33 9.79
C ASN A 161 -16.15 -13.30 9.03
N PRO A 162 -16.51 -12.00 9.05
CA PRO A 162 -15.77 -10.97 8.32
C PRO A 162 -14.34 -10.74 8.85
N THR A 163 -14.09 -11.00 10.13
CA THR A 163 -12.82 -10.70 10.83
C THR A 163 -11.84 -11.88 10.90
N GLU A 164 -12.25 -13.09 10.51
CA GLU A 164 -11.41 -14.30 10.55
C GLU A 164 -10.10 -14.13 9.73
N ILE A 165 -10.15 -13.30 8.69
CA ILE A 165 -9.01 -13.03 7.82
C ILE A 165 -7.88 -12.24 8.50
N VAL A 166 -8.14 -11.58 9.64
CA VAL A 166 -7.18 -10.65 10.25
C VAL A 166 -5.87 -11.36 10.60
N GLY A 167 -5.94 -12.51 11.27
CA GLY A 167 -4.75 -13.26 11.69
C GLY A 167 -3.94 -13.78 10.50
N VAL A 168 -4.61 -14.44 9.54
CA VAL A 168 -3.94 -15.02 8.37
C VAL A 168 -3.35 -13.96 7.45
N THR A 169 -4.05 -12.84 7.24
CA THR A 169 -3.54 -11.73 6.42
C THR A 169 -2.38 -11.02 7.09
N PHE A 170 -2.40 -10.84 8.42
CA PHE A 170 -1.27 -10.26 9.14
C PHE A 170 -0.01 -11.12 8.99
N ILE A 171 -0.11 -12.43 9.19
CA ILE A 171 1.00 -13.36 9.01
C ILE A 171 1.51 -13.33 7.56
N ALA A 172 0.61 -13.38 6.58
CA ALA A 172 0.97 -13.32 5.17
C ALA A 172 1.73 -12.01 4.81
N GLN A 173 1.28 -10.87 5.35
CA GLN A 173 1.94 -9.57 5.14
C GLN A 173 3.33 -9.52 5.79
N VAL A 174 3.48 -10.08 7.00
CA VAL A 174 4.80 -10.18 7.65
C VAL A 174 5.76 -11.05 6.83
N LEU A 175 5.30 -12.20 6.34
CA LEU A 175 6.11 -13.06 5.47
C LEU A 175 6.46 -12.35 4.16
N SER A 176 5.51 -11.64 3.55
CA SER A 176 5.75 -10.83 2.35
C SER A 176 6.79 -9.74 2.60
N MET A 177 6.73 -9.04 3.75
CA MET A 177 7.69 -8.01 4.14
C MET A 177 9.09 -8.58 4.31
N ILE A 178 9.21 -9.74 4.98
CA ILE A 178 10.47 -10.45 5.12
C ILE A 178 11.02 -10.83 3.74
N GLY A 179 10.21 -11.44 2.88
CA GLY A 179 10.59 -11.81 1.52
C GLY A 179 11.07 -10.61 0.69
N ALA A 180 10.34 -9.49 0.75
CA ALA A 180 10.72 -8.25 0.07
C ALA A 180 12.07 -7.72 0.53
N ILE A 181 12.31 -7.66 1.84
CA ILE A 181 13.60 -7.24 2.42
C ILE A 181 14.72 -8.21 2.01
N TRP A 182 14.47 -9.52 2.02
CA TRP A 182 15.46 -10.51 1.62
C TRP A 182 15.87 -10.35 0.15
N ILE A 183 14.89 -10.20 -0.75
CA ILE A 183 15.13 -9.97 -2.18
C ILE A 183 15.90 -8.66 -2.39
N ASP A 184 15.46 -7.55 -1.75
CA ASP A 184 16.15 -6.26 -1.82
C ASP A 184 17.63 -6.39 -1.42
N ARG A 185 17.90 -7.04 -0.27
CA ARG A 185 19.27 -7.23 0.23
C ARG A 185 20.11 -8.16 -0.64
N TYR A 186 19.52 -9.21 -1.19
CA TYR A 186 20.19 -10.12 -2.11
C TYR A 186 20.66 -9.39 -3.38
N PHE A 187 19.75 -8.68 -4.04
CA PHE A 187 20.09 -7.93 -5.26
C PHE A 187 21.02 -6.75 -5.00
N TYR A 188 20.91 -6.10 -3.83
CA TYR A 188 21.86 -5.08 -3.42
C TYR A 188 23.29 -5.63 -3.26
N ARG A 189 23.47 -6.73 -2.51
CA ARG A 189 24.78 -7.38 -2.32
C ARG A 189 25.37 -7.85 -3.65
N ARG A 190 24.54 -8.39 -4.55
CA ARG A 190 24.98 -8.84 -5.88
C ARG A 190 25.44 -7.68 -6.77
N ARG A 191 24.78 -6.52 -6.70
CA ARG A 191 25.20 -5.29 -7.41
C ARG A 191 26.51 -4.73 -6.84
N SER A 192 26.63 -4.67 -5.52
CA SER A 192 27.83 -4.16 -4.83
C SER A 192 29.08 -5.00 -5.13
N ARG A 193 28.96 -6.34 -5.15
CA ARG A 193 30.06 -7.25 -5.50
C ARG A 193 30.55 -7.13 -6.96
N LYS A 194 29.70 -6.66 -7.88
CA LYS A 194 30.07 -6.45 -9.30
C LYS A 194 30.75 -5.10 -9.56
N GLY A 195 31.18 -4.37 -8.53
CA GLY A 195 31.92 -3.10 -8.69
C GLY A 195 31.12 -1.94 -9.28
N ARG A 196 29.82 -2.10 -9.53
CA ARG A 196 28.91 -1.00 -9.91
C ARG A 196 28.53 -0.19 -8.67
N LYS A 197 29.49 0.54 -8.10
CA LYS A 197 29.17 1.72 -7.28
C LYS A 197 28.78 2.83 -8.26
N LYS A 198 27.52 3.26 -8.23
CA LYS A 198 27.04 4.50 -8.84
C LYS A 198 26.28 5.29 -7.79
#